data_AF-A0A6I4R1V9-F1
#
_entry.id   AF-A0A6I4R1V9-F1
#
_cell.length_a   1.000
_cell.length_b   1.000
_cell.length_c   1.000
_cell.angle_alpha   90.00
_cell.angle_beta   90.00
_cell.angle_gamma   90.00
#
_symmetry.space_group_name_H-M   'P 1'
#
loop_
_entity.id
_entity.type
_entity.pdbx_description
1 polymer ?
#
loop_
_entity_poly.entity_id
_entity_poly.type
_entity_poly.pdbx_seq_one_letter_code
_entity_poly.pdbx_strand_id
1 'polypeptide(L)'
;MYRFKTDAFDSRKLGAIIADLQCRGLEVEARWADNNQPCAPGQANKLLLFIDSREFFCQEDKRVRFDPQSFTEEQQAFIFQTLAAQGLIQPPDYSTGAICLIFYALIQLLVLSRLLEMGTAWLLGIELCNALLLAGHALYFSLRKADSEIPAWLPLGLMLPALILLAPASLLNLPLLNAHQRARAYARVPQRLLPTGA
;
A
#
# COMPACT_ATOMS: atom_id res chain seq x y z
N MET A 1 -1.90 -3.24 -12.39
CA MET A 1 -2.78 -3.16 -11.20
C MET A 1 -2.04 -2.89 -9.87
N TYR A 2 -2.50 -1.88 -9.13
CA TYR A 2 -2.09 -1.48 -7.78
C TYR A 2 -3.25 -1.70 -6.80
N ARG A 3 -2.94 -2.11 -5.55
CA ARG A 3 -3.94 -2.33 -4.49
C ARG A 3 -3.45 -1.81 -3.15
N PHE A 4 -4.09 -0.78 -2.60
CA PHE A 4 -3.71 -0.20 -1.31
C PHE A 4 -4.94 0.23 -0.50
N LYS A 5 -4.75 0.46 0.79
CA LYS A 5 -5.76 1.03 1.67
C LYS A 5 -5.61 2.53 1.78
N THR A 6 -6.71 3.26 1.99
CA THR A 6 -6.80 4.69 2.30
C THR A 6 -7.43 4.89 3.67
N ASP A 7 -7.47 6.13 4.16
CA ASP A 7 -7.94 6.42 5.52
C ASP A 7 -9.46 6.33 5.66
N ALA A 8 -10.18 6.88 4.67
CA ALA A 8 -11.64 6.92 4.61
C ALA A 8 -12.18 7.00 3.17
N PHE A 9 -13.45 6.63 3.01
CA PHE A 9 -14.24 6.93 1.83
C PHE A 9 -14.82 8.34 1.96
N ASP A 10 -14.29 9.29 1.18
CA ASP A 10 -14.73 10.68 1.20
C ASP A 10 -15.27 11.05 -0.17
N SER A 11 -16.61 11.14 -0.26
CA SER A 11 -17.30 11.43 -1.52
C SER A 11 -17.02 12.83 -2.06
N ARG A 12 -16.68 13.81 -1.20
CA ARG A 12 -16.29 15.16 -1.65
C ARG A 12 -14.92 15.13 -2.31
N LYS A 13 -13.95 14.49 -1.64
CA LYS A 13 -12.60 14.29 -2.17
C LYS A 13 -12.60 13.51 -3.48
N LEU A 14 -13.38 12.44 -3.54
CA LEU A 14 -13.56 11.63 -4.74
C LEU A 14 -14.27 12.41 -5.87
N GLY A 15 -15.25 13.26 -5.52
CA GLY A 15 -15.87 14.19 -6.47
C GLY A 15 -14.88 15.20 -7.07
N ALA A 16 -13.97 15.73 -6.25
CA ALA A 16 -12.91 16.64 -6.71
C ALA A 16 -11.95 15.94 -7.69
N ILE A 17 -11.59 14.68 -7.42
CA ILE A 17 -10.78 13.87 -8.34
C ILE A 17 -11.47 13.72 -9.71
N ILE A 18 -12.78 13.41 -9.72
CA ILE A 18 -13.54 13.27 -10.97
C ILE A 18 -13.54 14.59 -11.75
N ALA A 19 -13.82 15.70 -11.06
CA ALA A 19 -13.84 17.03 -11.66
C ALA A 19 -12.47 17.41 -12.27
N ASP A 20 -11.37 17.18 -11.55
CA ASP A 20 -10.02 17.48 -12.04
C ASP A 20 -9.64 16.65 -13.29
N LEU A 21 -10.03 15.37 -13.32
CA LEU A 21 -9.81 14.51 -14.48
C LEU A 21 -10.60 15.01 -15.69
N GLN A 22 -11.88 15.37 -15.50
CA GLN A 22 -12.75 15.88 -16.55
C GLN A 22 -12.32 17.26 -17.07
N CYS A 23 -11.92 18.18 -16.18
CA CYS A 23 -11.44 19.52 -16.56
C CYS A 23 -10.22 19.48 -17.48
N ARG A 24 -9.45 18.39 -17.47
CA ARG A 24 -8.27 18.21 -18.31
C ARG A 24 -8.51 17.31 -19.52
N GLY A 25 -9.78 17.06 -19.85
CA GLY A 25 -10.20 16.42 -21.10
C GLY A 25 -10.29 14.90 -21.06
N LEU A 26 -10.24 14.27 -19.88
CA LEU A 26 -10.57 12.85 -19.77
C LEU A 26 -12.08 12.67 -19.62
N GLU A 27 -12.70 11.92 -20.53
CA GLU A 27 -14.11 11.51 -20.43
C GLU A 27 -14.26 10.42 -19.37
N VAL A 28 -14.31 10.85 -18.11
CA VAL A 28 -14.47 9.95 -16.97
C VAL A 28 -15.95 9.71 -16.68
N GLU A 29 -16.37 8.46 -16.75
CA GLU A 29 -17.66 8.00 -16.22
C GLU A 29 -17.50 7.56 -14.77
N ALA A 30 -18.31 8.12 -13.87
CA ALA A 30 -18.31 7.77 -12.45
C ALA A 30 -19.58 6.97 -12.09
N ARG A 31 -19.41 5.83 -11.42
CA ARG A 31 -20.52 5.02 -10.88
C ARG A 31 -20.37 4.91 -9.37
N TRP A 32 -21.31 5.51 -8.66
CA TRP A 32 -21.42 5.46 -7.20
C TRP A 32 -22.34 4.32 -6.80
N ALA A 33 -21.93 3.51 -5.83
CA ALA A 33 -22.71 2.40 -5.35
C ALA A 33 -22.62 2.23 -3.83
N ASP A 34 -23.69 1.69 -3.25
CA ASP A 34 -23.74 1.13 -1.91
C ASP A 34 -24.17 -0.33 -2.02
N ASN A 35 -23.35 -1.26 -1.53
CA ASN A 35 -23.61 -2.71 -1.63
C ASN A 35 -23.98 -3.18 -3.05
N ASN A 36 -23.28 -2.64 -4.07
CA ASN A 36 -23.50 -2.85 -5.51
C ASN A 36 -24.82 -2.28 -6.08
N GLN A 37 -25.60 -1.53 -5.30
CA GLN A 37 -26.74 -0.78 -5.81
C GLN A 37 -26.34 0.66 -6.15
N PRO A 38 -26.70 1.18 -7.33
CA PRO A 38 -26.46 2.59 -7.67
C PRO A 38 -27.09 3.53 -6.64
N CYS A 39 -26.32 4.48 -6.13
CA CYS A 39 -26.80 5.45 -5.15
C CYS A 39 -26.16 6.83 -5.35
N ALA A 40 -26.63 7.82 -4.57
CA ALA A 40 -26.05 9.15 -4.57
C ALA A 40 -24.66 9.15 -3.91
N PRO A 41 -23.74 10.06 -4.29
CA PRO A 41 -22.37 10.11 -3.75
C PRO A 41 -22.28 10.15 -2.22
N GLY A 42 -23.23 10.82 -1.55
CA GLY A 42 -23.25 10.92 -0.08
C GLY A 42 -23.63 9.63 0.66
N GLN A 43 -24.17 8.63 -0.03
CA GLN A 43 -24.59 7.34 0.52
C GLN A 43 -23.70 6.18 0.06
N ALA A 44 -22.80 6.44 -0.89
CA ALA A 44 -21.97 5.43 -1.49
C ALA A 44 -20.85 4.98 -0.53
N ASN A 45 -20.59 3.67 -0.52
CA ASN A 45 -19.37 3.09 0.02
C ASN A 45 -18.40 2.66 -1.09
N LYS A 46 -18.81 2.77 -2.35
CA LYS A 46 -18.07 2.34 -3.51
C LYS A 46 -18.12 3.34 -4.65
N LEU A 47 -16.97 3.58 -5.28
CA LEU A 47 -16.83 4.39 -6.48
C LEU A 47 -16.05 3.59 -7.53
N LEU A 48 -16.60 3.53 -8.73
CA LEU A 48 -15.95 2.98 -9.91
C LEU A 48 -15.77 4.11 -10.93
N LEU A 49 -14.57 4.26 -11.48
CA LEU A 49 -14.30 5.18 -12.58
C LEU A 49 -13.92 4.43 -13.84
N PHE A 50 -14.51 4.87 -14.95
CA PHE A 50 -14.29 4.30 -16.27
C PHE A 50 -13.85 5.38 -17.25
N ILE A 51 -13.04 4.99 -18.22
CA ILE A 51 -12.72 5.75 -19.44
C ILE A 51 -12.92 4.77 -20.59
N ASP A 52 -13.65 5.16 -21.64
CA ASP A 52 -13.98 4.30 -22.79
C ASP A 52 -14.55 2.93 -22.37
N SER A 53 -15.48 2.91 -21.39
CA SER A 53 -16.05 1.69 -20.78
C SER A 53 -15.05 0.76 -20.06
N ARG A 54 -13.79 1.16 -19.86
CA ARG A 54 -12.77 0.40 -19.12
C ARG A 54 -12.64 0.90 -17.70
N GLU A 55 -12.86 0.03 -16.71
CA GLU A 55 -12.63 0.36 -15.31
C GLU A 55 -11.13 0.55 -15.06
N PHE A 56 -10.74 1.71 -14.54
CA PHE A 56 -9.36 1.96 -14.17
C PHE A 56 -9.18 2.24 -12.67
N PHE A 57 -10.25 2.59 -11.98
CA PHE A 57 -10.23 2.90 -10.56
C PHE A 57 -11.46 2.34 -9.86
N CYS A 58 -11.24 1.73 -8.70
CA CYS A 58 -12.28 1.29 -7.80
C CYS A 58 -11.85 1.61 -6.38
N GLN A 59 -12.68 2.34 -5.64
CA GLN A 59 -12.57 2.46 -4.19
C GLN A 59 -13.81 1.85 -3.55
N GLU A 60 -13.61 0.94 -2.60
CA GLU A 60 -14.66 0.34 -1.78
C GLU A 60 -14.24 0.45 -0.31
N ASP A 61 -14.99 1.21 0.48
CA ASP A 61 -14.61 1.69 1.80
C ASP A 61 -13.20 2.31 1.79
N LYS A 62 -12.26 1.64 2.45
CA LYS A 62 -10.85 2.01 2.57
C LYS A 62 -9.98 1.32 1.54
N ARG A 63 -10.51 0.47 0.66
CA ARG A 63 -9.71 -0.34 -0.27
C ARG A 63 -9.73 0.32 -1.65
N VAL A 64 -8.56 0.57 -2.21
CA VAL A 64 -8.39 1.13 -3.55
C VAL A 64 -7.75 0.09 -4.46
N ARG A 65 -8.34 -0.09 -5.64
CA ARG A 65 -7.79 -0.81 -6.78
C ARG A 65 -7.62 0.20 -7.91
N PHE A 66 -6.43 0.22 -8.49
CA PHE A 66 -6.10 1.14 -9.57
C PHE A 66 -5.34 0.40 -10.68
N ASP A 67 -5.79 0.51 -11.92
CA ASP A 67 -5.15 -0.12 -13.07
C ASP A 67 -5.02 0.83 -14.27
N PRO A 68 -3.87 1.52 -14.40
CA PRO A 68 -3.65 2.48 -15.46
C PRO A 68 -3.06 1.87 -16.74
N GLN A 69 -2.83 0.55 -16.80
CA GLN A 69 -2.01 -0.08 -17.86
C GLN A 69 -2.59 0.03 -19.27
N SER A 70 -3.89 0.27 -19.39
CA SER A 70 -4.59 0.40 -20.68
C SER A 70 -4.51 1.80 -21.30
N PHE A 71 -3.87 2.76 -20.65
CA PHE A 71 -3.82 4.18 -21.07
C PHE A 71 -2.43 4.58 -21.58
N THR A 72 -2.36 5.68 -22.34
CA THR A 72 -1.08 6.23 -22.82
C THR A 72 -0.23 6.76 -21.66
N GLU A 73 1.09 6.84 -21.81
CA GLU A 73 1.98 7.31 -20.74
C GLU A 73 1.61 8.71 -20.21
N GLU A 74 1.19 9.61 -21.10
CA GLU A 74 0.71 10.95 -20.73
C GLU A 74 -0.56 10.89 -19.88
N GLN A 75 -1.54 10.08 -20.27
CA GLN A 75 -2.76 9.86 -19.49
C GLN A 75 -2.46 9.24 -18.14
N GLN A 76 -1.58 8.23 -18.10
CA GLN A 76 -1.16 7.59 -16.86
C GLN A 76 -0.52 8.60 -15.91
N ALA A 77 0.47 9.37 -16.40
CA ALA A 77 1.17 10.40 -15.63
C ALA A 77 0.18 11.42 -15.04
N PHE A 78 -0.80 11.83 -15.85
CA PHE A 78 -1.82 12.78 -15.41
C PHE A 78 -2.78 12.19 -14.36
N ILE A 79 -3.24 10.95 -14.52
CA ILE A 79 -4.09 10.28 -13.53
C ILE A 79 -3.32 10.13 -12.21
N PHE A 80 -2.07 9.65 -12.24
CA PHE A 80 -1.23 9.54 -11.05
C PHE A 80 -1.03 10.90 -10.36
N GLN A 81 -0.81 11.96 -11.14
CA GLN A 81 -0.69 13.32 -10.61
C GLN A 81 -1.97 13.76 -9.90
N THR A 82 -3.13 13.57 -10.51
CA THR A 82 -4.43 14.00 -9.95
C THR A 82 -4.73 13.26 -8.64
N LEU A 83 -4.51 11.95 -8.64
CA LEU A 83 -4.69 11.12 -7.44
C LEU A 83 -3.72 11.50 -6.31
N ALA A 84 -2.49 11.91 -6.64
CA ALA A 84 -1.51 12.38 -5.65
C ALA A 84 -1.83 13.79 -5.13
N ALA A 85 -2.20 14.72 -6.01
CA ALA A 85 -2.56 16.10 -5.67
C ALA A 85 -3.76 16.15 -4.72
N GLN A 86 -4.74 15.29 -4.96
CA GLN A 86 -5.89 15.11 -4.06
C GLN A 86 -5.54 14.25 -2.84
N GLY A 87 -4.30 13.84 -2.62
CA GLY A 87 -3.87 13.10 -1.43
C GLY A 87 -4.49 11.71 -1.31
N LEU A 88 -4.86 11.08 -2.42
CA LEU A 88 -5.28 9.66 -2.46
C LEU A 88 -4.06 8.73 -2.52
N ILE A 89 -3.03 9.15 -3.26
CA ILE A 89 -1.72 8.51 -3.27
C ILE A 89 -0.77 9.37 -2.42
N GLN A 90 -0.61 8.97 -1.16
CA GLN A 90 0.28 9.64 -0.22
C GLN A 90 1.65 8.95 -0.17
N PRO A 91 2.69 9.65 0.30
CA PRO A 91 3.94 8.98 0.63
C PRO A 91 3.67 7.82 1.60
N PRO A 92 4.34 6.68 1.41
CA PRO A 92 4.15 5.52 2.27
C PRO A 92 4.58 5.84 3.71
N ASP A 93 3.67 5.62 4.66
CA ASP A 93 3.99 5.63 6.08
C ASP A 93 4.38 4.22 6.54
N TYR A 94 5.56 4.11 7.14
CA TYR A 94 6.07 2.84 7.68
C TYR A 94 6.22 2.90 9.21
N SER A 95 5.79 3.98 9.85
CA SER A 95 5.78 4.12 11.31
C SER A 95 5.07 2.93 11.97
N THR A 96 3.94 2.51 11.40
CA THR A 96 3.16 1.36 11.88
C THR A 96 3.98 0.06 11.78
N GLY A 97 4.73 -0.13 10.70
CA GLY A 97 5.62 -1.30 10.54
C GLY A 97 6.75 -1.32 11.57
N ALA A 98 7.31 -0.15 11.91
CA ALA A 98 8.32 -0.04 12.95
C ALA A 98 7.75 -0.32 14.35
N ILE A 99 6.56 0.21 14.67
CA ILE A 99 5.86 -0.08 15.93
C ILE A 99 5.59 -1.58 16.07
N CYS A 100 5.11 -2.20 14.99
CA CYS A 100 4.89 -3.65 14.92
C CYS A 100 6.15 -4.45 15.25
N LEU A 101 7.32 -4.07 14.71
CA LEU A 101 8.60 -4.72 15.03
C LEU A 101 8.97 -4.60 16.52
N ILE A 102 8.71 -3.44 17.13
CA ILE A 102 8.99 -3.22 18.56
C ILE A 102 8.13 -4.16 19.41
N PHE A 103 6.82 -4.24 19.15
CA PHE A 103 5.92 -5.14 19.88
C PHE A 103 6.33 -6.61 19.71
N TYR A 104 6.78 -6.98 18.51
CA TYR A 104 7.28 -8.33 18.26
C TYR A 104 8.53 -8.66 19.07
N ALA A 105 9.51 -7.76 19.11
CA ALA A 105 10.70 -7.93 19.94
C ALA A 105 10.34 -8.10 21.43
N LEU A 106 9.36 -7.32 21.93
CA LEU A 106 8.86 -7.44 23.30
C LEU A 106 8.20 -8.81 23.56
N ILE A 107 7.34 -9.28 22.65
CA ILE A 107 6.70 -10.60 22.78
C ILE A 107 7.77 -11.69 22.84
N GLN A 108 8.79 -11.63 21.99
CA GLN A 108 9.87 -12.60 21.98
C GLN A 108 10.66 -12.65 23.28
N LEU A 109 10.95 -11.49 23.88
CA LEU A 109 11.58 -11.44 25.20
C LEU A 109 10.73 -12.15 26.26
N LEU A 110 9.40 -12.05 26.19
CA LEU A 110 8.50 -12.70 27.14
C LEU A 110 8.43 -14.23 26.97
N VAL A 111 8.59 -14.74 25.76
CA VAL A 111 8.58 -16.19 25.50
C VAL A 111 9.98 -16.81 25.45
N LEU A 112 11.05 -16.02 25.55
CA LEU A 112 12.44 -16.48 25.44
C LEU A 112 12.78 -17.61 26.41
N SER A 113 12.30 -17.53 27.66
CA SER A 113 12.50 -18.58 28.67
C SER A 113 11.87 -19.91 28.26
N ARG A 114 10.68 -19.87 27.66
CA ARG A 114 10.00 -21.07 27.13
C ARG A 114 10.70 -21.64 25.90
N LEU A 115 11.25 -20.76 25.05
CA LEU A 115 12.01 -21.19 23.87
C LEU A 115 13.33 -21.87 24.27
N LEU A 116 13.98 -21.39 25.34
CA LEU A 116 15.16 -22.03 25.92
C LEU A 116 14.85 -23.43 26.46
N GLU A 117 13.69 -23.62 27.09
CA GLU A 117 13.22 -24.95 27.57
C GLU A 117 13.01 -25.94 26.42
N MET A 118 12.64 -25.48 25.22
CA MET A 118 12.40 -26.31 24.03
C MET A 118 13.69 -26.76 23.32
N GLY A 119 14.86 -26.25 23.74
CA GLY A 119 16.17 -26.64 23.22
C GLY A 119 16.80 -25.61 22.27
N THR A 120 18.13 -25.63 22.24
CA THR A 120 18.95 -24.62 21.53
C THR A 120 18.73 -24.58 20.01
N ALA A 121 18.34 -25.70 19.40
CA ALA A 121 18.04 -25.76 17.97
C ALA A 121 16.79 -24.93 17.59
N TRP A 122 15.76 -24.95 18.44
CA TRP A 122 14.55 -24.14 18.24
C TRP A 122 14.83 -22.66 18.41
N LEU A 123 15.64 -22.31 19.41
CA LEU A 123 16.10 -20.94 19.62
C LEU A 123 16.85 -20.41 18.39
N LEU A 124 17.82 -21.17 17.88
CA LEU A 124 18.57 -20.82 16.66
C LEU A 124 17.67 -20.65 15.44
N GLY A 125 16.67 -21.52 15.27
CA GLY A 125 15.72 -21.42 14.17
C GLY A 125 14.87 -20.15 14.22
N ILE A 126 14.42 -19.77 15.42
CA ILE A 126 13.64 -18.54 15.64
C ILE A 126 14.52 -17.31 15.43
N GLU A 127 15.74 -17.30 15.96
CA GLU A 127 16.69 -16.20 15.76
C GLU A 127 17.06 -16.02 14.29
N LEU A 128 17.25 -17.10 13.54
CA LEU A 128 17.45 -17.04 12.11
C LEU A 128 16.24 -16.43 11.39
N CYS A 129 15.02 -16.82 11.77
CA CYS A 129 13.80 -16.22 11.22
C CYS A 129 13.71 -14.73 11.52
N ASN A 130 14.08 -14.31 12.74
CA ASN A 130 14.11 -12.90 13.12
C ASN A 130 15.15 -12.11 12.31
N ALA A 131 16.35 -12.66 12.15
CA ALA A 131 17.40 -12.02 11.37
C ALA A 131 16.96 -11.83 9.91
N LEU A 132 16.32 -12.83 9.32
CA LEU A 132 15.75 -12.75 7.97
C LEU A 132 14.59 -11.73 7.89
N LEU A 133 13.72 -11.69 8.91
CA LEU A 133 12.64 -10.69 9.02
C LEU A 133 13.22 -9.26 9.06
N LEU A 134 14.19 -9.01 9.94
CA LEU A 134 14.85 -7.70 10.08
C LEU A 134 15.62 -7.31 8.81
N ALA A 135 16.32 -8.25 8.16
CA ALA A 135 16.99 -8.01 6.88
C ALA A 135 15.98 -7.64 5.79
N GLY A 136 14.84 -8.36 5.71
CA GLY A 136 13.75 -8.03 4.81
C GLY A 136 13.20 -6.62 5.06
N HIS A 137 12.98 -6.24 6.31
CA HIS A 137 12.58 -4.89 6.68
C HIS A 137 13.62 -3.83 6.30
N ALA A 138 14.91 -4.05 6.58
CA ALA A 138 15.98 -3.10 6.25
C ALA A 138 16.08 -2.86 4.73
N LEU A 139 15.95 -3.93 3.93
CA LEU A 139 15.87 -3.80 2.47
C LEU A 139 14.61 -3.05 2.04
N TYR A 140 13.49 -3.24 2.74
CA TYR A 140 12.26 -2.49 2.49
C TYR A 140 12.37 -1.00 2.72
N PHE A 141 13.09 -0.59 3.76
CA PHE A 141 13.41 0.81 4.00
C PHE A 141 14.33 1.36 2.91
N SER A 142 15.23 0.53 2.38
CA SER A 142 16.17 0.90 1.31
C SER A 142 15.46 1.08 -0.05
N LEU A 143 14.39 0.32 -0.31
CA LEU A 143 13.51 0.46 -1.48
C LEU A 143 12.80 1.83 -1.58
N ARG A 144 12.82 2.64 -0.52
CA ARG A 144 12.29 4.01 -0.58
C ARG A 144 13.12 4.94 -1.45
N LYS A 145 14.38 4.60 -1.69
CA LYS A 145 15.26 5.40 -2.55
C LYS A 145 14.85 5.16 -4.01
N ALA A 146 14.65 6.24 -4.76
CA ALA A 146 14.21 6.20 -6.15
C ALA A 146 15.14 5.35 -7.05
N ASP A 147 16.42 5.25 -6.69
CA ASP A 147 17.46 4.51 -7.44
C ASP A 147 17.75 3.11 -6.88
N SER A 148 16.82 2.52 -6.11
CA SER A 148 17.05 1.19 -5.55
C SER A 148 16.92 0.10 -6.62
N GLU A 149 18.04 -0.58 -6.93
CA GLU A 149 18.07 -1.77 -7.80
C GLU A 149 17.55 -3.04 -7.10
N ILE A 150 17.10 -2.94 -5.85
CA ILE A 150 16.66 -4.09 -5.07
C ILE A 150 15.36 -4.64 -5.69
N PRO A 151 15.30 -5.91 -6.09
CA PRO A 151 14.08 -6.48 -6.64
C PRO A 151 13.00 -6.56 -5.56
N ALA A 152 11.78 -6.12 -5.89
CA ALA A 152 10.67 -6.03 -4.94
C ALA A 152 10.28 -7.36 -4.26
N TRP A 153 10.62 -8.50 -4.88
CA TRP A 153 10.34 -9.83 -4.32
C TRP A 153 11.34 -10.24 -3.23
N LEU A 154 12.56 -9.69 -3.22
CA LEU A 154 13.63 -10.12 -2.32
C LEU A 154 13.33 -9.85 -0.84
N PRO A 155 12.88 -8.65 -0.42
CA PRO A 155 12.46 -8.43 0.96
C PRO A 155 11.36 -9.38 1.39
N LEU A 156 10.37 -9.62 0.52
CA LEU A 156 9.25 -10.51 0.81
C LEU A 156 9.72 -11.96 0.98
N GLY A 157 10.64 -12.41 0.12
CA GLY A 157 11.24 -13.75 0.18
C GLY A 157 12.01 -13.99 1.48
N LEU A 158 12.76 -12.99 1.94
CA LEU A 158 13.49 -13.07 3.22
C LEU A 158 12.54 -13.13 4.41
N MET A 159 11.42 -12.42 4.37
CA MET A 159 10.44 -12.45 5.47
C MET A 159 9.58 -13.73 5.48
N LEU A 160 9.55 -14.51 4.40
CA LEU A 160 8.66 -15.67 4.23
C LEU A 160 8.83 -16.77 5.30
N PRO A 161 10.05 -17.19 5.70
CA PRO A 161 10.21 -18.20 6.75
C PRO A 161 9.64 -17.74 8.08
N ALA A 162 9.90 -16.49 8.46
CA ALA A 162 9.34 -15.89 9.67
C ALA A 162 7.81 -15.78 9.60
N LEU A 163 7.27 -15.46 8.43
CA LEU A 163 5.83 -15.38 8.19
C LEU A 163 5.11 -16.73 8.39
N ILE A 164 5.72 -17.83 7.95
CA ILE A 164 5.15 -19.18 8.04
C ILE A 164 5.23 -19.71 9.47
N LEU A 165 6.36 -19.49 10.14
CA LEU A 165 6.64 -20.05 11.47
C LEU A 165 6.02 -19.23 12.61
N LEU A 166 5.77 -17.93 12.41
CA LEU A 166 5.34 -17.02 13.46
C LEU A 166 4.04 -16.33 13.06
N ALA A 167 2.91 -16.90 13.48
CA ALA A 167 1.57 -16.33 13.27
C ALA A 167 1.46 -14.83 13.66
N PRO A 168 2.09 -14.33 14.74
CA PRO A 168 2.10 -12.91 15.05
C PRO A 168 2.84 -12.07 13.99
N ALA A 169 3.95 -12.58 13.44
CA ALA A 169 4.73 -11.89 12.42
C ALA A 169 3.94 -11.69 11.12
N SER A 170 2.99 -12.57 10.81
CA SER A 170 2.08 -12.42 9.66
C SER A 170 1.19 -11.18 9.73
N LEU A 171 0.75 -10.79 10.94
CA LEU A 171 -0.08 -9.61 11.14
C LEU A 171 0.74 -8.31 11.01
N LEU A 172 2.03 -8.34 11.36
CA LEU A 172 2.95 -7.19 11.27
C LEU A 172 3.27 -6.81 9.83
N ASN A 173 3.10 -7.75 8.90
CA ASN A 173 3.41 -7.54 7.49
C ASN A 173 2.24 -6.93 6.70
N LEU A 174 1.02 -6.90 7.24
CA LEU A 174 -0.13 -6.27 6.58
C LEU A 174 0.05 -4.75 6.38
N PRO A 175 0.47 -3.96 7.40
CA PRO A 175 0.81 -2.55 7.22
C PRO A 175 1.93 -2.32 6.20
N LEU A 176 2.95 -3.18 6.19
CA LEU A 176 4.09 -3.07 5.26
C LEU A 176 3.67 -3.35 3.82
N LEU A 177 2.89 -4.40 3.59
CA LEU A 177 2.35 -4.74 2.27
C LEU A 177 1.50 -3.58 1.73
N ASN A 178 0.73 -2.93 2.60
CA ASN A 178 -0.02 -1.74 2.23
C ASN A 178 0.93 -0.57 1.86
N ALA A 179 1.92 -0.29 2.71
CA ALA A 179 2.93 0.74 2.46
C ALA A 179 3.69 0.48 1.14
N HIS A 180 3.95 -0.78 0.79
CA HIS A 180 4.56 -1.18 -0.47
C HIS A 180 3.76 -0.80 -1.69
N GLN A 181 2.49 -1.18 -1.70
CA GLN A 181 1.63 -1.02 -2.85
C GLN A 181 1.38 0.47 -3.06
N ARG A 182 1.27 1.21 -1.95
CA ARG A 182 1.26 2.67 -1.95
C ARG A 182 2.58 3.26 -2.46
N ALA A 183 3.74 2.75 -2.02
CA ALA A 183 5.05 3.20 -2.49
C ALA A 183 5.25 2.98 -4.00
N ARG A 184 4.83 1.80 -4.52
CA ARG A 184 4.86 1.49 -5.96
C ARG A 184 3.96 2.42 -6.77
N ALA A 185 2.78 2.78 -6.23
CA ALA A 185 1.90 3.76 -6.86
C ALA A 185 2.50 5.18 -6.79
N TYR A 186 3.07 5.56 -5.65
CA TYR A 186 3.70 6.86 -5.44
C TYR A 186 4.95 7.06 -6.32
N ALA A 187 5.75 6.02 -6.53
CA ALA A 187 6.92 6.07 -7.41
C ALA A 187 6.58 6.37 -8.89
N ARG A 188 5.32 6.18 -9.29
CA ARG A 188 4.82 6.54 -10.63
C ARG A 188 4.31 7.98 -10.73
N VAL A 189 4.23 8.69 -9.60
CA VAL A 189 3.81 10.09 -9.59
C VAL A 189 4.96 10.94 -10.16
N PRO A 190 4.71 11.77 -11.19
CA PRO A 190 5.74 12.63 -11.77
C PRO A 190 6.31 13.60 -10.72
N GLN A 191 7.56 13.39 -10.31
CA GLN A 191 8.20 14.18 -9.24
C GLN A 191 8.35 15.67 -9.59
N ARG A 192 8.35 16.03 -10.87
CA ARG A 192 8.50 17.42 -11.36
C ARG A 192 7.28 18.32 -11.07
N LEU A 193 6.17 17.77 -10.57
CA LEU A 193 4.92 18.50 -10.37
C LEU A 193 4.30 18.27 -8.97
N LEU A 194 5.00 17.57 -8.08
CA LEU A 194 4.65 17.56 -6.67
C LEU A 194 5.00 18.95 -6.09
N PRO A 195 4.13 19.56 -5.27
CA PRO A 195 4.52 20.76 -4.54
C PRO A 195 5.79 20.40 -3.77
N THR A 196 6.89 21.06 -4.10
CA THR A 196 8.10 21.05 -3.28
C THR A 196 7.65 21.45 -1.88
N GLY A 197 7.66 20.49 -0.95
CA GLY A 197 7.29 20.73 0.43
C GLY A 197 8.14 21.87 1.00
N ALA A 198 7.43 22.90 1.45
CA ALA A 198 7.92 23.85 2.46
C ALA A 198 8.10 23.15 3.80
#